data_AF-A0A2V6JNR6-F1
#
_entry.id   AF-A0A2V6JNR6-F1
#
_cell.length_a   1.000
_cell.length_b   1.000
_cell.length_c   1.000
_cell.angle_alpha   90.00
_cell.angle_beta   90.00
_cell.angle_gamma   90.00
#
_symmetry.space_group_name_H-M   'P 1'
#
loop_
_entity.id
_entity.type
_entity.pdbx_description
1 polymer ?
#
loop_
_entity_poly.entity_id
_entity_poly.type
_entity_poly.pdbx_seq_one_letter_code
_entity_poly.pdbx_strand_id
1 'polypeptide(L)' 'VATAVFLLVRVINQLRKPAEKVPDMKDCPACAMKIPIKATRCPHCTSELSQAATR' A
#
# COMPACT_ATOMS: atom_id res chain seq x y z
N VAL A 1 13.12 35.48 6.90
CA VAL A 1 13.97 34.29 6.64
C VAL A 1 13.22 32.99 6.96
N ALA A 2 12.61 32.85 8.14
CA ALA A 2 11.83 31.65 8.50
C ALA A 2 10.69 31.32 7.51
N THR A 3 9.99 32.33 6.99
CA THR A 3 8.95 32.17 5.96
C THR A 3 9.50 31.64 4.63
N ALA A 4 10.69 32.06 4.22
CA ALA A 4 11.33 31.59 2.99
C ALA A 4 11.76 30.11 3.10
N VAL A 5 12.33 29.71 4.25
CA VAL A 5 12.70 28.32 4.52
C VAL A 5 11.46 27.43 4.63
N PHE A 6 10.41 27.91 5.29
CA PHE A 6 9.13 27.19 5.41
C PHE A 6 8.47 26.94 4.06
N LEU A 7 8.46 27.93 3.16
CA LEU A 7 7.94 27.77 1.80
C LEU A 7 8.77 26.77 0.99
N LEU A 8 10.10 26.81 1.11
CA LEU A 8 11.00 25.84 0.46
C LEU A 8 10.72 24.40 0.92
N VAL A 9 10.63 24.17 2.23
CA VAL A 9 10.32 22.84 2.80
C VAL A 9 8.93 22.38 2.36
N ARG A 10 7.93 23.26 2.38
CA ARG A 10 6.57 22.93 1.93
C ARG A 10 6.51 22.53 0.46
N VAL A 11 7.25 23.23 -0.41
CA VAL A 11 7.32 22.92 -1.85
C VAL A 11 8.01 21.58 -2.07
N ILE A 12 9.14 21.33 -1.39
CA ILE A 12 9.85 20.04 -1.46
C ILE A 12 8.95 18.91 -0.95
N ASN A 13 8.22 19.11 0.14
CA ASN A 13 7.34 18.08 0.70
C ASN A 13 6.08 17.83 -0.17
N GLN A 14 5.58 18.84 -0.88
CA GLN A 14 4.51 18.68 -1.88
C GLN A 14 4.96 17.99 -3.16
N LEU A 15 6.20 18.22 -3.61
CA LEU A 15 6.76 17.52 -4.76
C LEU A 15 7.13 16.08 -4.41
N ARG A 16 7.57 15.86 -3.17
CA ARG A 16 7.72 14.53 -2.56
C ARG A 16 6.41 14.03 -1.96
N LYS A 17 5.29 14.25 -2.66
CA LYS A 17 4.07 13.47 -2.40
C LYS A 17 4.52 12.01 -2.43
N PRO A 18 4.40 11.27 -1.31
CA PRO A 18 4.68 9.85 -1.34
C PRO A 18 3.76 9.30 -2.41
N ALA A 19 4.35 8.81 -3.50
CA ALA A 19 3.62 8.21 -4.61
C ALA A 19 2.49 7.40 -4.01
N GLU A 20 1.26 7.68 -4.43
CA GLU A 20 0.06 6.96 -3.99
C GLU A 20 0.47 5.50 -3.84
N LYS A 21 0.52 5.02 -2.60
CA LYS A 21 0.75 3.61 -2.34
C LYS A 21 -0.46 2.94 -2.93
N VAL A 22 -0.34 2.58 -4.21
CA VAL A 22 -1.23 1.67 -4.90
C VAL A 22 -1.47 0.57 -3.89
N PRO A 23 -2.70 0.31 -3.46
CA PRO A 23 -2.94 -0.49 -2.28
C PRO A 23 -2.33 -1.87 -2.49
N ASP A 24 -1.12 -2.10 -2.00
CA ASP A 24 -0.35 -3.34 -2.22
C ASP A 24 -0.92 -4.49 -1.39
N MET A 25 -2.04 -4.25 -0.69
CA MET A 25 -2.69 -5.13 0.25
C MET A 25 -4.11 -5.42 -0.22
N LYS A 26 -4.46 -6.71 -0.29
CA LYS A 26 -5.81 -7.25 -0.46
C LYS A 26 -6.20 -8.03 0.78
N ASP A 27 -7.49 -8.21 1.02
CA ASP A 27 -7.97 -9.12 2.06
C ASP A 27 -8.01 -10.56 1.53
N CYS A 28 -7.57 -11.51 2.35
CA CYS A 28 -7.60 -12.92 2.01
C CYS A 28 -9.06 -13.45 2.02
N PRO A 29 -9.57 -14.11 0.97
CA PRO A 29 -10.94 -14.61 0.92
C PRO A 29 -11.23 -15.74 1.92
N ALA A 30 -10.21 -16.42 2.44
CA ALA A 30 -10.38 -17.52 3.37
C ALA A 30 -10.40 -17.07 4.85
N CYS A 31 -9.68 -16.00 5.19
CA CYS A 31 -9.47 -15.59 6.58
C CYS A 31 -9.66 -14.08 6.83
N ALA A 32 -10.03 -13.29 5.81
CA ALA A 32 -10.22 -11.84 5.86
C ALA A 32 -9.00 -11.03 6.35
N MET A 33 -7.82 -11.63 6.38
CA MET A 33 -6.59 -10.98 6.83
C MET A 33 -5.92 -10.23 5.67
N LYS A 34 -5.29 -9.08 5.97
CA LYS A 34 -4.55 -8.28 4.98
C LYS A 34 -3.31 -9.02 4.51
N ILE A 35 -3.20 -9.20 3.20
CA ILE A 35 -2.10 -9.89 2.52
C ILE A 35 -1.62 -9.11 1.29
N PRO A 36 -0.36 -9.33 0.85
CA PRO A 36 0.14 -8.69 -0.36
C PRO A 36 -0.65 -9.11 -1.60
N ILE A 37 -0.89 -8.19 -2.54
CA ILE A 37 -1.61 -8.48 -3.81
C ILE A 37 -1.02 -9.65 -4.59
N LYS A 38 0.31 -9.81 -4.52
CA LYS A 38 1.06 -10.83 -5.27
C LYS A 38 1.18 -12.15 -4.52
N ALA A 39 0.57 -12.30 -3.35
CA ALA A 39 0.68 -13.52 -2.55
C ALA A 39 -0.09 -14.67 -3.22
N THR A 40 0.62 -15.74 -3.56
CA THR A 40 0.04 -16.99 -4.06
C THR A 40 -0.42 -17.92 -2.94
N ARG A 41 0.04 -17.69 -1.70
CA ARG A 41 -0.34 -18.45 -0.51
C ARG A 41 -0.44 -17.52 0.69
N CYS A 42 -1.50 -17.63 1.48
CA CYS A 42 -1.69 -16.80 2.68
C CYS A 42 -0.77 -17.26 3.83
N PRO A 43 0.02 -16.36 4.47
CA PRO A 43 0.88 -16.74 5.59
C PRO A 43 0.10 -17.04 6.88
N HIS A 44 -1.15 -16.57 7.00
CA HIS A 44 -1.96 -16.74 8.21
C HIS A 44 -2.77 -18.05 8.22
N CYS A 45 -3.35 -18.43 7.08
CA CYS A 45 -4.20 -19.62 6.98
C CYS A 45 -3.62 -20.69 6.05
N THR A 46 -2.45 -20.47 5.45
CA THR A 46 -1.77 -21.38 4.49
C THR A 46 -2.57 -21.74 3.24
N SER A 47 -3.73 -21.12 3.03
CA SER A 47 -4.59 -21.34 1.87
C SER A 47 -3.93 -20.81 0.59
N GLU A 48 -4.09 -21.56 -0.49
CA GLU A 48 -3.60 -21.18 -1.81
C GLU A 48 -4.54 -20.14 -2.44
N LEU A 49 -3.97 -19.03 -2.88
CA LEU A 49 -4.67 -17.87 -3.44
C LEU A 49 -4.30 -17.74 -4.92
N SER A 50 -4.73 -18.73 -5.70
CA SER A 50 -4.58 -18.72 -7.15
C SER A 50 -5.59 -17.75 -7.75
N GLN A 51 -5.19 -16.48 -7.96
CA GLN A 51 -5.67 -15.42 -8.88
C GLN A 51 -7.17 -15.27 -9.23
N ALA A 52 -8.09 -16.01 -8.62
CA ALA A 52 -9.49 -16.13 -9.02
C ALA A 52 -10.44 -15.24 -8.19
N ALA A 53 -9.97 -14.62 -7.12
CA ALA A 53 -10.78 -13.79 -6.22
C ALA A 53 -10.58 -12.28 -6.48
N THR A 54 -10.67 -11.85 -7.74
CA THR A 54 -10.85 -10.43 -8.09
C THR A 54 -12.12 -10.30 -8.95
N ARG A 55 -13.25 -10.56 -8.31
CA ARG A 55 -14.58 -10.06 -8.68
C ARG A 55 -15.19 -9.41 -7.45
#